data_AF-A7J2K9-F1
#
_entry.id   AF-A7J2K9-F1
#
_cell.length_a   1.000
_cell.length_b   1.000
_cell.length_c   1.000
_cell.angle_alpha   90.00
_cell.angle_beta   90.00
_cell.angle_gamma   90.00
#
_symmetry.space_group_name_H-M   'P 1'
#
loop_
_entity.id
_entity.type
_entity.pdbx_description
1 polymer ?
#
loop_
_entity_poly.entity_id
_entity_poly.type
_entity_poly.pdbx_seq_one_letter_code
_entity_poly.pdbx_strand_id
1 'polypeptide(L)'
;GGWWYKPEYIFNELNINSAIASPLHDEELPIGKNIDKTYNVSGYAYTGGGRMITRVEVSIDGGVHWELATLDRKEQPTDHGMYWCWTWWDYELKVADLVGCKEIWCRAWDESNMTQPDHPTWNLMGMINN
;
A
#
# COMPACT_ATOMS: atom_id res chain seq x y z
N GLY A 1 -27.53 5.10 21.74
CA GLY A 1 -26.57 5.53 22.79
C GLY A 1 -25.69 4.35 23.15
N GLY A 2 -24.55 4.57 23.80
CA GLY A 2 -23.64 3.49 24.24
C GLY A 2 -22.61 3.01 23.20
N TRP A 3 -22.34 3.79 22.14
CA TRP A 3 -21.40 3.44 21.07
C TRP A 3 -20.03 2.98 21.57
N TRP A 4 -19.49 3.62 22.60
CA TRP A 4 -18.16 3.34 23.16
C TRP A 4 -18.05 2.06 23.97
N TYR A 5 -19.16 1.44 24.35
CA TYR A 5 -19.19 0.23 25.18
C TYR A 5 -19.58 -1.02 24.40
N LYS A 6 -19.70 -0.89 23.07
CA LYS A 6 -19.99 -2.00 22.17
C LYS A 6 -18.70 -2.72 21.81
N PRO A 7 -18.50 -3.98 22.24
CA PRO A 7 -17.25 -4.70 22.01
C PRO A 7 -16.96 -4.94 20.53
N GLU A 8 -17.98 -4.91 19.66
CA GLU A 8 -17.84 -5.08 18.21
C GLU A 8 -17.04 -3.96 17.54
N TYR A 9 -16.84 -2.82 18.21
CA TYR A 9 -16.09 -1.67 17.68
C TYR A 9 -14.66 -1.58 18.24
N ILE A 10 -14.23 -2.58 19.01
CA ILE A 10 -12.86 -2.66 19.51
C ILE A 10 -11.94 -3.15 18.38
N PHE A 11 -10.91 -2.37 18.09
CA PHE A 11 -9.84 -2.78 17.18
C PHE A 11 -8.81 -3.63 17.94
N ASN A 12 -8.63 -4.88 17.51
CA ASN A 12 -7.61 -5.78 18.03
C ASN A 12 -6.51 -6.03 16.99
N GLU A 13 -6.93 -6.41 15.78
CA GLU A 13 -6.03 -6.56 14.62
C GLU A 13 -6.10 -5.34 13.72
N LEU A 14 -4.96 -4.95 13.16
CA LEU A 14 -4.90 -3.94 12.12
C LEU A 14 -5.53 -4.47 10.82
N ASN A 15 -6.17 -3.58 10.07
CA ASN A 15 -6.53 -3.85 8.68
C ASN A 15 -5.28 -3.85 7.79
N ILE A 16 -5.46 -4.31 6.56
CA ILE A 16 -4.42 -4.21 5.54
C ILE A 16 -4.19 -2.75 5.15
N ASN A 17 -2.93 -2.35 4.98
CA ASN A 17 -2.55 -1.00 4.59
C ASN A 17 -1.26 -1.04 3.76
N SER A 18 -1.10 -0.09 2.85
CA SER A 18 0.15 0.22 2.17
C SER A 18 0.29 1.70 1.93
N ALA A 19 1.53 2.18 1.93
CA ALA A 19 1.85 3.57 1.64
C ALA A 19 3.11 3.68 0.77
N ILE A 20 3.12 4.72 -0.06
CA ILE A 20 4.26 5.13 -0.88
C ILE A 20 5.22 5.92 0.01
N ALA A 21 6.49 5.55 0.00
CA ALA A 21 7.59 6.25 0.68
C ALA A 21 8.52 6.98 -0.30
N SER A 22 8.56 6.55 -1.57
CA SER A 22 9.25 7.22 -2.68
C SER A 22 8.31 7.27 -3.88
N PRO A 23 8.04 8.43 -4.49
CA PRO A 23 8.71 9.72 -4.30
C PRO A 23 8.47 10.37 -2.94
N LEU A 24 9.42 11.20 -2.50
CA LEU A 24 9.23 12.05 -1.34
C LEU A 24 8.24 13.18 -1.63
N HIS A 25 7.68 13.75 -0.56
CA HIS A 25 6.88 14.97 -0.68
C HIS A 25 7.71 16.09 -1.31
N ASP A 26 7.14 16.77 -2.30
CA ASP A 26 7.77 17.82 -3.10
C ASP A 26 9.03 17.39 -3.88
N GLU A 27 9.23 16.08 -4.09
CA GLU A 27 10.27 15.60 -5.00
C GLU A 27 9.95 15.95 -6.46
N GLU A 28 10.91 16.55 -7.15
CA GLU A 28 10.78 16.91 -8.56
C GLU A 28 11.58 15.97 -9.46
N LEU A 29 10.91 15.40 -10.47
CA LEU A 29 11.54 14.59 -11.52
C LEU A 29 11.42 15.31 -12.88
N PRO A 30 12.53 15.81 -13.46
CA PRO A 30 12.50 16.42 -14.78
C PRO A 30 12.20 15.39 -15.88
N ILE A 31 10.94 15.31 -16.31
CA ILE A 31 10.45 14.29 -17.25
C ILE A 31 11.25 14.29 -18.56
N GLY A 32 11.42 15.44 -19.21
CA GLY A 32 12.09 15.52 -20.51
C GLY A 32 13.55 15.04 -20.51
N LYS A 33 14.24 15.09 -19.37
CA LYS A 33 15.64 14.61 -19.24
C LYS A 33 15.75 13.13 -18.89
N ASN A 34 14.65 12.51 -18.47
CA ASN A 34 14.62 11.15 -17.96
C ASN A 34 13.59 10.27 -18.68
N ILE A 35 13.05 10.73 -19.81
CA ILE A 35 11.93 10.09 -20.53
C ILE A 35 12.21 8.64 -20.92
N ASP A 36 13.48 8.30 -21.15
CA ASP A 36 13.99 6.99 -21.52
C ASP A 36 14.41 6.12 -20.32
N LYS A 37 14.24 6.63 -19.09
CA LYS A 37 14.61 5.95 -17.85
C LYS A 37 13.41 5.44 -17.08
N THR A 38 13.72 4.68 -16.04
CA THR A 38 12.78 4.29 -14.99
C THR A 38 12.98 5.14 -13.74
N TYR A 39 11.93 5.24 -12.94
CA TYR A 39 11.90 5.84 -11.62
C TYR A 39 11.40 4.78 -10.63
N ASN A 40 12.12 4.57 -9.53
CA ASN A 40 11.71 3.58 -8.54
C ASN A 40 10.69 4.19 -7.58
N VAL A 41 9.44 3.77 -7.73
CA VAL A 41 8.39 4.03 -6.74
C VAL A 41 8.48 2.94 -5.70
N SER A 42 8.57 3.30 -4.43
CA SER A 42 8.74 2.31 -3.36
C SER A 42 7.96 2.68 -2.12
N GLY A 43 7.74 1.69 -1.27
CA GLY A 43 6.95 1.87 -0.06
C GLY A 43 6.93 0.63 0.81
N TYR A 44 5.94 0.59 1.68
CA TYR A 44 5.71 -0.53 2.58
C TYR A 44 4.24 -0.95 2.58
N ALA A 45 3.98 -2.17 3.03
CA ALA A 45 2.66 -2.74 3.25
C ALA A 45 2.65 -3.57 4.54
N TYR A 46 1.52 -3.61 5.23
CA TYR A 46 1.32 -4.43 6.42
C TYR A 46 -0.15 -4.85 6.56
N THR A 47 -0.41 -5.87 7.38
CA THR A 47 -1.76 -6.29 7.78
C THR A 47 -1.68 -6.86 9.21
N GLY A 48 -2.79 -6.85 9.93
CA GLY A 48 -2.86 -7.43 11.27
C GLY A 48 -3.02 -8.95 11.28
N GLY A 49 -3.11 -9.52 12.47
CA GLY A 49 -3.44 -10.95 12.66
C GLY A 49 -2.36 -11.93 12.21
N GLY A 50 -1.15 -11.47 11.92
CA GLY A 50 -0.05 -12.31 11.46
C GLY A 50 -0.18 -12.75 10.00
N ARG A 51 -1.08 -12.11 9.23
CA ARG A 51 -1.35 -12.48 7.86
C ARG A 51 -0.22 -12.05 6.93
N MET A 52 0.05 -12.88 5.94
CA MET A 52 1.04 -12.59 4.91
C MET A 52 0.51 -11.57 3.88
N ILE A 53 1.30 -10.54 3.54
CA ILE A 53 1.06 -9.73 2.33
C ILE A 53 1.41 -10.53 1.09
N THR A 54 0.43 -10.76 0.21
CA THR A 54 0.60 -11.59 -1.00
C THR A 54 1.02 -10.79 -2.21
N ARG A 55 0.54 -9.55 -2.35
CA ARG A 55 0.91 -8.64 -3.44
C ARG A 55 0.70 -7.18 -3.06
N VAL A 56 1.47 -6.31 -3.71
CA VAL A 56 1.22 -4.87 -3.76
C VAL A 56 1.07 -4.50 -5.23
N GLU A 57 0.09 -3.64 -5.50
CA GLU A 57 -0.23 -3.17 -6.84
C GLU A 57 -0.08 -1.66 -6.90
N VAL A 58 0.41 -1.15 -8.02
CA VAL A 58 0.59 0.28 -8.30
C VAL A 58 -0.27 0.67 -9.49
N SER A 59 -0.92 1.84 -9.41
CA SER A 59 -1.70 2.42 -10.50
C SER A 59 -1.25 3.85 -10.76
N ILE A 60 -1.27 4.25 -12.03
CA ILE A 60 -0.91 5.60 -12.51
C ILE A 60 -2.06 6.28 -13.27
N ASP A 61 -3.25 5.67 -13.24
CA ASP A 61 -4.42 6.12 -14.00
C ASP A 61 -5.69 6.22 -13.12
N GLY A 62 -5.50 6.45 -11.82
CA GLY A 62 -6.60 6.60 -10.87
C GLY A 62 -7.28 5.28 -10.52
N GLY A 63 -6.53 4.18 -10.51
CA GLY A 63 -7.02 2.86 -10.10
C GLY A 63 -7.78 2.08 -11.17
N VAL A 64 -7.71 2.47 -12.45
CA VAL A 64 -8.36 1.75 -13.56
C VAL A 64 -7.55 0.50 -13.92
N HIS A 65 -6.23 0.65 -14.07
CA HIS A 65 -5.30 -0.46 -14.28
C HIS A 65 -4.29 -0.54 -13.13
N TRP A 66 -3.83 -1.77 -12.86
CA TRP A 66 -2.96 -2.09 -11.73
C TRP A 66 -1.82 -2.99 -12.19
N GLU A 67 -0.60 -2.60 -11.84
CA GLU A 67 0.62 -3.33 -12.14
C GLU A 67 1.23 -3.88 -10.85
N LEU A 68 1.86 -5.06 -10.93
CA LEU A 68 2.43 -5.72 -9.75
C LEU A 68 3.77 -5.09 -9.35
N ALA A 69 3.91 -4.73 -8.07
CA ALA A 69 5.17 -4.36 -7.46
C ALA A 69 5.97 -5.61 -7.04
N THR A 70 7.28 -5.45 -6.94
CA THR A 70 8.17 -6.47 -6.39
C THR A 70 8.18 -6.36 -4.88
N LEU A 71 7.88 -7.46 -4.17
CA LEU A 71 7.92 -7.49 -2.71
C LEU A 71 9.33 -7.84 -2.22
N ASP A 72 9.83 -7.05 -1.28
CA ASP A 72 11.06 -7.30 -0.54
C ASP A 72 10.73 -7.65 0.91
N ARG A 73 10.61 -8.96 1.18
CA ARG A 73 10.28 -9.48 2.49
C ARG A 73 11.53 -9.82 3.28
N LYS A 74 11.73 -9.11 4.39
CA LYS A 74 12.85 -9.33 5.32
C LYS A 74 12.56 -10.41 6.37
N GLU A 75 11.30 -10.52 6.79
CA GLU A 75 10.86 -11.47 7.79
C GLU A 75 10.66 -12.87 7.19
N GLN A 76 11.07 -13.90 7.93
CA GLN A 76 10.69 -15.29 7.70
C GLN A 76 9.44 -15.61 8.55
N PRO A 77 8.54 -16.49 8.07
CA PRO A 77 7.38 -16.86 8.88
C PRO A 77 7.82 -17.47 10.21
N THR A 78 7.03 -17.22 11.26
CA THR A 78 7.14 -17.97 12.51
C THR A 78 6.87 -19.46 12.30
N ASP A 79 7.11 -20.29 13.31
CA ASP A 79 6.80 -21.74 13.28
C ASP A 79 5.33 -22.05 12.95
N HIS A 80 4.43 -21.09 13.15
CA HIS A 80 2.99 -21.20 12.87
C HIS A 80 2.59 -20.53 11.53
N GLY A 81 3.55 -20.15 10.69
CA GLY A 81 3.29 -19.52 9.39
C GLY A 81 2.95 -18.03 9.46
N MET A 82 3.13 -17.38 10.62
CA MET A 82 2.69 -15.99 10.84
C MET A 82 3.77 -14.97 10.45
N TYR A 83 3.33 -13.83 9.94
CA TYR A 83 4.15 -12.67 9.55
C TYR A 83 3.73 -11.43 10.36
N TRP A 84 4.64 -10.88 11.15
CA TRP A 84 4.37 -9.78 12.07
C TRP A 84 5.00 -8.46 11.66
N CYS A 85 5.93 -8.50 10.71
CA CYS A 85 6.60 -7.32 10.19
C CYS A 85 5.93 -6.83 8.89
N TRP A 86 6.05 -5.53 8.65
CA TRP A 86 5.79 -4.95 7.34
C TRP A 86 6.63 -5.59 6.24
N THR A 87 6.15 -5.48 5.01
CA THR A 87 6.86 -5.89 3.80
C THR A 87 7.16 -4.64 2.97
N TRP A 88 8.40 -4.52 2.47
CA TRP A 88 8.78 -3.45 1.57
C TRP A 88 8.39 -3.82 0.14
N TRP A 89 8.19 -2.82 -0.70
CA TRP A 89 7.91 -3.05 -2.12
C TRP A 89 8.54 -1.98 -2.99
N ASP A 90 8.88 -2.38 -4.22
CA ASP A 90 9.51 -1.56 -5.25
C ASP A 90 8.79 -1.76 -6.59
N TYR A 91 8.65 -0.69 -7.35
CA TYR A 91 8.04 -0.69 -8.68
C TYR A 91 8.83 0.24 -9.61
N GLU A 92 9.44 -0.37 -10.63
CA GLU A 92 10.16 0.36 -11.68
C GLU A 92 9.19 0.99 -12.67
N LEU A 93 8.80 2.24 -12.39
CA LEU A 93 7.91 3.02 -13.24
C LEU A 93 8.68 3.61 -14.42
N LYS A 94 8.22 3.42 -15.66
CA LYS A 94 8.80 4.13 -16.80
C LYS A 94 8.43 5.60 -16.71
N VAL A 95 9.42 6.49 -16.82
CA VAL A 95 9.17 7.94 -16.74
C VAL A 95 8.29 8.43 -17.89
N ALA A 96 8.31 7.74 -19.04
CA ALA A 96 7.38 8.01 -20.13
C ALA A 96 5.90 7.85 -19.74
N ASP A 97 5.58 6.91 -18.84
CA ASP A 97 4.21 6.63 -18.42
C ASP A 97 3.69 7.70 -17.43
N LEU A 98 4.58 8.55 -16.90
CA LEU A 98 4.20 9.72 -16.10
C LEU A 98 3.63 10.86 -16.97
N VAL A 99 3.77 10.81 -18.29
CA VAL A 99 3.23 11.87 -19.17
C VAL A 99 1.70 11.83 -19.14
N GLY A 100 1.10 12.81 -18.48
CA GLY A 100 -0.35 12.90 -18.29
C GLY A 100 -0.88 12.15 -17.06
N CYS A 101 -0.01 11.44 -16.34
CA CYS A 101 -0.31 10.89 -15.01
C CYS A 101 -0.59 12.04 -14.03
N LYS A 102 -1.66 11.91 -13.24
CA LYS A 102 -2.06 12.90 -12.24
C LYS A 102 -1.71 12.47 -10.83
N GLU A 103 -1.67 11.17 -10.59
CA GLU A 103 -1.53 10.57 -9.27
C GLU A 103 -0.99 9.15 -9.39
N ILE A 104 -0.23 8.73 -8.38
CA ILE A 104 0.26 7.36 -8.23
C ILE A 104 -0.44 6.77 -7.02
N TRP A 105 -1.08 5.62 -7.22
CA TRP A 105 -1.79 4.89 -6.17
C TRP A 105 -1.05 3.61 -5.85
N CYS A 106 -1.17 3.15 -4.61
CA CYS A 106 -0.74 1.82 -4.21
C CYS A 106 -1.85 1.14 -3.40
N ARG A 107 -1.97 -0.18 -3.53
CA ARG A 107 -2.80 -1.01 -2.64
C ARG A 107 -2.14 -2.35 -2.38
N ALA A 108 -2.34 -2.89 -1.20
CA ALA A 108 -1.90 -4.24 -0.85
C ALA A 108 -3.04 -5.26 -0.87
N TRP A 109 -2.65 -6.53 -0.93
CA TRP A 109 -3.51 -7.69 -0.70
C TRP A 109 -2.85 -8.65 0.27
N ASP A 110 -3.63 -9.26 1.17
CA ASP A 110 -3.14 -10.29 2.09
C ASP A 110 -3.54 -11.70 1.65
N GLU A 111 -3.12 -12.71 2.40
CA GLU A 111 -3.42 -14.12 2.12
C GLU A 111 -4.88 -14.51 2.31
N SER A 112 -5.67 -13.66 2.97
CA SER A 112 -7.14 -13.79 3.03
C SER A 112 -7.82 -13.12 1.83
N ASN A 113 -7.05 -12.64 0.85
CA ASN A 113 -7.52 -11.86 -0.30
C ASN A 113 -8.27 -10.58 0.11
N MET A 114 -7.94 -10.00 1.26
CA MET A 114 -8.45 -8.69 1.65
C MET A 114 -7.58 -7.58 1.04
N THR A 115 -8.20 -6.47 0.64
CA THR A 115 -7.52 -5.28 0.07
C THR A 115 -8.03 -3.98 0.69
N GLN A 116 -7.32 -2.88 0.44
CA GLN A 116 -7.72 -1.54 0.84
C GLN A 116 -8.95 -1.07 0.02
N PRO A 117 -9.88 -0.31 0.64
CA PRO A 117 -10.97 0.32 -0.10
C PRO A 117 -10.43 1.39 -1.07
N ASP A 118 -11.16 1.63 -2.15
CA ASP A 118 -10.86 2.71 -3.10
C ASP A 118 -11.14 4.10 -2.52
N HIS A 119 -12.15 4.20 -1.66
CA HIS A 119 -12.56 5.42 -1.00
C HIS A 119 -12.29 5.33 0.52
N PRO A 120 -11.71 6.40 1.12
CA PRO A 120 -11.40 6.40 2.53
C PRO A 120 -12.66 6.31 3.38
N THR A 121 -12.66 5.41 4.36
CA THR A 121 -13.75 5.30 5.33
C THR A 121 -13.52 6.26 6.50
N TRP A 122 -14.30 7.34 6.54
CA TRP A 122 -14.23 8.30 7.64
C TRP A 122 -14.86 7.74 8.92
N ASN A 123 -14.24 8.02 10.07
CA ASN A 123 -14.85 7.85 11.38
C ASN A 123 -14.44 8.99 12.32
N LEU A 124 -15.21 9.16 13.40
CA LEU A 124 -15.05 10.25 14.36
C LEU A 124 -13.63 10.37 14.94
N MET A 125 -12.93 9.25 15.09
CA MET A 125 -11.60 9.22 15.72
C MET A 125 -10.45 9.28 14.69
N GLY A 126 -10.75 9.26 13.39
CA GLY A 126 -9.73 9.21 12.34
C GLY A 126 -8.87 7.94 12.37
N MET A 127 -9.35 6.87 12.98
CA MET A 127 -8.57 5.64 13.20
C MET A 127 -8.74 4.65 12.04
N ILE A 128 -7.75 3.77 11.85
CA ILE A 128 -7.86 2.61 10.94
C ILE A 128 -8.16 3.05 9.48
N ASN A 129 -7.72 4.26 9.10
CA ASN A 129 -7.79 4.70 7.71
C ASN A 129 -6.75 3.93 6.88
N ASN A 130 -7.23 3.16 5.92
CA ASN A 130 -6.43 2.36 5.01
C ASN A 130 -6.90 2.54 3.57
#